data_AF-A0A4Y2WX99-F1
#
_entry.id   AF-A0A4Y2WX99-F1
#
_cell.length_a   1.000
_cell.length_b   1.000
_cell.length_c   1.000
_cell.angle_alpha   90.00
_cell.angle_beta   90.00
_cell.angle_gamma   90.00
#
_symmetry.space_group_name_H-M   'P 1'
#
loop_
_entity.id
_entity.type
_entity.pdbx_description
1 polymer ?
#
loop_
_entity_poly.entity_id
_entity_poly.type
_entity_poly.pdbx_seq_one_letter_code
_entity_poly.pdbx_strand_id
1 'polypeptide(L)'
;MIRNKNNYKEMLKKLNNKFGKVNAVLANEYIKVYPQTAEEHRDMQKFCREEKIEFYVIRPLSERPFKIEMKGLHRDTDIEEIKSELAIALPEIEILKLGQLKNVRTKSLMDIFMIEIKKNGHENKIFEITHFMFLKIKIKNYRKPPGATQCWNCNMFNHSSANCGFQTRCLKCGEDHRTNQCPIATPQENPKCIN
;
A
#
# COMPACT_ATOMS: atom_id res chain seq x y z
N MET A 1 -6.69 10.86 6.39
CA MET A 1 -6.02 12.10 5.92
C MET A 1 -6.89 12.70 4.85
N ILE A 2 -7.43 13.90 5.08
CA ILE A 2 -8.30 14.57 4.12
C ILE A 2 -7.53 15.76 3.53
N ARG A 3 -7.66 16.03 2.23
CA ARG A 3 -6.95 17.15 1.61
C ARG A 3 -7.44 18.48 2.16
N ASN A 4 -6.52 19.34 2.57
CA ASN A 4 -6.82 20.69 2.99
C ASN A 4 -6.97 21.58 1.73
N LYS A 5 -8.21 21.99 1.43
CA LYS A 5 -8.55 22.92 0.35
C LYS A 5 -9.21 24.16 0.93
N ASN A 6 -9.38 25.21 0.12
CA ASN A 6 -10.03 26.47 0.55
C ASN A 6 -11.43 26.25 1.16
N ASN A 7 -12.14 25.17 0.78
CA ASN A 7 -13.44 24.79 1.30
C ASN A 7 -13.40 23.83 2.52
N TYR A 8 -12.28 23.73 3.23
CA TYR A 8 -12.13 22.78 4.35
C TYR A 8 -13.19 22.94 5.45
N LYS A 9 -13.68 24.16 5.70
CA LYS A 9 -14.72 24.43 6.71
C LYS A 9 -16.04 23.74 6.37
N GLU A 10 -16.46 23.80 5.10
CA GLU A 10 -17.69 23.16 4.63
C GLU A 10 -17.58 21.64 4.73
N MET A 11 -16.42 21.10 4.33
CA MET A 11 -16.10 19.68 4.44
C MET A 11 -16.11 19.19 5.89
N LEU A 12 -15.51 19.94 6.82
CA LEU A 12 -15.56 19.64 8.25
C LEU A 12 -16.98 19.74 8.79
N LYS A 13 -17.79 20.71 8.32
CA LYS A 13 -19.21 20.80 8.69
C LYS A 13 -19.99 19.57 8.24
N LYS A 14 -19.78 19.10 6.99
CA LYS A 14 -20.37 17.85 6.48
C LYS A 14 -20.01 16.64 7.34
N LEU A 15 -18.73 16.50 7.70
CA LEU A 15 -18.26 15.44 8.58
C LEU A 15 -18.90 15.52 9.96
N ASN A 16 -18.93 16.72 10.56
CA ASN A 16 -19.50 16.89 11.89
C ASN A 16 -21.01 16.62 11.92
N ASN A 17 -21.73 16.97 10.86
CA ASN A 17 -23.15 16.71 10.76
C ASN A 17 -23.47 15.20 10.69
N LYS A 18 -22.61 14.39 10.05
CA LYS A 18 -22.84 12.95 9.89
C LYS A 18 -22.30 12.12 11.06
N PHE A 19 -21.14 12.48 11.60
CA PHE A 19 -20.41 11.67 12.59
C PHE A 19 -20.35 12.32 13.99
N GLY A 20 -21.02 13.45 14.20
CA GLY A 20 -20.88 14.23 15.43
C GLY A 20 -19.54 14.95 15.50
N LYS A 21 -19.11 15.36 16.71
CA LYS A 21 -17.87 16.13 16.90
C LYS A 21 -16.63 15.32 16.51
N VAL A 22 -16.17 15.47 15.26
CA VAL A 22 -15.02 14.73 14.73
C VAL A 22 -13.71 15.26 15.34
N ASN A 23 -12.81 14.35 15.72
CA ASN A 23 -11.47 14.72 16.15
C ASN A 23 -10.61 15.01 14.91
N ALA A 24 -10.43 16.29 14.59
CA ALA A 24 -9.71 16.75 13.42
C ALA A 24 -8.56 17.71 13.79
N VAL A 25 -7.39 17.50 13.21
CA VAL A 25 -6.18 18.31 13.42
C VAL A 25 -5.60 18.74 12.08
N LEU A 26 -5.33 20.03 11.92
CA LEU A 26 -4.68 20.57 10.74
C LEU A 26 -3.22 20.07 10.66
N ALA A 27 -2.81 19.60 9.48
CA ALA A 27 -1.48 19.05 9.22
C ALA A 27 -1.02 19.45 7.80
N ASN A 28 -0.51 20.67 7.66
CA ASN A 28 -0.04 21.26 6.41
C ASN A 28 -1.12 21.18 5.30
N GLU A 29 -0.83 20.45 4.23
CA GLU A 29 -1.72 20.23 3.07
C GLU A 29 -2.88 19.28 3.37
N TYR A 30 -2.99 18.78 4.60
CA TYR A 30 -3.99 17.80 5.00
C TYR A 30 -4.65 18.15 6.33
N ILE A 31 -5.79 17.54 6.57
CA ILE A 31 -6.47 17.47 7.86
C ILE A 31 -6.43 16.01 8.30
N LYS A 32 -5.83 15.76 9.47
CA LYS A 32 -5.85 14.46 10.15
C LYS A 32 -7.20 14.33 10.83
N VAL A 33 -7.92 13.24 10.54
CA VAL A 33 -9.15 12.89 11.23
C VAL A 33 -8.90 11.58 11.95
N TYR A 34 -9.32 11.51 13.21
CA TYR A 34 -9.11 10.39 14.11
C TYR A 34 -10.47 9.78 14.50
N PRO A 35 -10.97 8.79 13.74
CA PRO A 35 -12.14 8.02 14.14
C PRO A 35 -11.84 7.25 15.43
N GLN A 36 -12.85 7.06 16.27
CA GLN A 36 -12.72 6.33 17.54
C GLN A 36 -12.82 4.82 17.35
N THR A 37 -13.60 4.38 16.36
CA THR A 37 -13.83 2.95 16.09
C THR A 37 -13.43 2.55 14.67
N ALA A 38 -13.16 1.27 14.47
CA ALA A 38 -12.88 0.72 13.13
C ALA A 38 -14.10 0.82 12.20
N GLU A 39 -15.31 0.79 12.75
CA GLU A 39 -16.56 0.98 12.01
C GLU A 39 -16.72 2.41 11.53
N GLU A 40 -16.57 3.39 12.44
CA GLU A 40 -16.58 4.81 12.11
C GLU A 40 -15.51 5.14 11.04
N HIS A 41 -14.32 4.55 11.16
CA HIS A 41 -13.28 4.71 10.15
C HIS A 41 -13.70 4.18 8.77
N ARG A 42 -14.43 3.05 8.67
CA ARG A 42 -14.94 2.53 7.40
C ARG A 42 -16.07 3.42 6.85
N ASP A 43 -16.98 3.85 7.71
CA ASP A 43 -18.11 4.69 7.30
C ASP A 43 -17.66 6.08 6.86
N MET A 44 -16.67 6.67 7.53
CA MET A 44 -16.04 7.92 7.10
C MET A 44 -15.39 7.79 5.72
N GLN A 45 -14.71 6.67 5.44
CA GLN A 45 -14.14 6.43 4.11
C GLN A 45 -15.24 6.35 3.05
N LYS A 46 -16.33 5.60 3.32
CA LYS A 46 -17.47 5.49 2.41
C LYS A 46 -18.10 6.85 2.14
N PHE A 47 -18.37 7.62 3.20
CA PHE A 47 -18.93 8.96 3.09
C PHE A 47 -18.02 9.91 2.29
N CYS A 48 -16.71 9.89 2.53
CA CYS A 48 -15.80 10.75 1.77
C CYS A 48 -15.81 10.40 0.28
N ARG A 49 -15.96 9.13 -0.09
CA ARG A 49 -16.12 8.71 -1.50
C ARG A 49 -17.44 9.22 -2.09
N GLU A 50 -18.55 9.07 -1.37
CA GLU A 50 -19.88 9.54 -1.80
C GLU A 50 -19.90 11.05 -2.04
N GLU A 51 -19.32 11.81 -1.11
CA GLU A 51 -19.24 13.28 -1.17
C GLU A 51 -18.11 13.81 -2.06
N LYS A 52 -17.36 12.93 -2.74
CA LYS A 52 -16.18 13.27 -3.57
C LYS A 52 -15.15 14.11 -2.82
N ILE A 53 -14.99 13.87 -1.53
CA ILE A 53 -13.96 14.47 -0.68
C ILE A 53 -12.66 13.73 -0.95
N GLU A 54 -11.58 14.45 -1.28
CA GLU A 54 -10.27 13.82 -1.51
C GLU A 54 -9.61 13.42 -0.19
N PHE A 55 -9.37 12.12 -0.01
CA PHE A 55 -8.74 11.59 1.19
C PHE A 55 -7.78 10.43 0.88
N TYR A 56 -6.90 10.12 1.82
CA TYR A 56 -6.22 8.84 1.87
C TYR A 56 -6.17 8.30 3.30
N VAL A 57 -6.01 6.99 3.41
CA VAL A 57 -6.00 6.28 4.69
C VAL A 57 -4.59 5.87 5.05
N ILE A 58 -4.19 6.20 6.27
CA ILE A 58 -2.98 5.66 6.88
C ILE A 58 -3.38 4.37 7.59
N ARG A 59 -2.88 3.23 7.11
CA ARG A 59 -3.15 1.95 7.75
C ARG A 59 -2.54 1.94 9.19
N PRO A 60 -3.32 1.58 10.22
CA PRO A 60 -2.82 1.39 11.58
C PRO A 60 -1.61 0.46 11.63
N LEU A 61 -0.71 0.66 12.60
CA LEU A 61 0.51 -0.17 12.74
C LEU A 61 0.18 -1.64 13.06
N SER A 62 -0.92 -1.89 13.76
CA SER A 62 -1.45 -3.22 14.10
C SER A 62 -1.92 -3.98 12.86
N GLU A 63 -2.57 -3.29 11.91
CA GLU A 63 -3.08 -3.87 10.67
C GLU A 63 -2.02 -3.98 9.56
N ARG A 64 -0.84 -3.39 9.76
CA ARG A 64 0.24 -3.51 8.76
C ARG A 64 0.81 -4.92 8.80
N PRO A 65 0.86 -5.63 7.66
CA PRO A 65 1.46 -6.95 7.60
C PRO A 65 2.94 -6.88 7.98
N PHE A 66 3.44 -7.95 8.60
CA PHE A 66 4.85 -8.18 8.77
C PHE A 66 5.45 -8.62 7.44
N LYS A 67 6.50 -7.95 6.97
CA LYS A 67 7.06 -8.19 5.63
C LYS A 67 8.49 -8.69 5.73
N ILE A 68 8.77 -9.77 5.03
CA ILE A 68 10.11 -10.34 4.91
C ILE A 68 10.50 -10.56 3.45
N GLU A 69 11.81 -10.69 3.24
CA GLU A 69 12.43 -11.18 2.01
C GLU A 69 13.10 -12.51 2.30
N MET A 70 12.76 -13.53 1.51
CA MET A 70 13.44 -14.82 1.47
C MET A 70 14.32 -14.88 0.23
N LYS A 71 15.59 -15.28 0.42
CA LYS A 71 16.59 -15.45 -0.63
C LYS A 71 17.22 -16.84 -0.55
N GLY A 72 17.78 -17.30 -1.66
CA GLY A 72 18.47 -18.60 -1.74
C GLY A 72 17.62 -19.73 -2.32
N LEU A 73 16.39 -19.45 -2.72
CA LEU A 73 15.57 -20.35 -3.54
C LEU A 73 15.82 -20.10 -5.03
N HIS A 74 15.56 -21.11 -5.85
CA HIS A 74 15.69 -20.96 -7.30
C HIS A 74 14.64 -19.99 -7.84
N ARG A 75 15.00 -19.22 -8.87
CA ARG A 75 14.10 -18.23 -9.50
C ARG A 75 12.87 -18.85 -10.17
N ASP A 76 12.92 -20.14 -10.45
CA ASP A 76 11.81 -20.86 -11.11
C ASP A 76 11.00 -21.70 -10.10
N THR A 77 11.30 -21.58 -8.80
CA THR A 77 10.48 -22.20 -7.75
C THR A 77 9.09 -21.57 -7.73
N ASP A 78 8.06 -22.41 -7.71
CA ASP A 78 6.68 -21.96 -7.74
C ASP A 78 6.25 -21.30 -6.43
N ILE A 79 5.44 -20.24 -6.55
CA ILE A 79 4.98 -19.45 -5.41
C ILE A 79 3.99 -20.23 -4.54
N GLU A 80 3.14 -21.06 -5.13
CA GLU A 80 2.17 -21.84 -4.37
C GLU A 80 2.83 -23.02 -3.66
N GLU A 81 3.89 -23.59 -4.25
CA GLU A 81 4.75 -24.58 -3.59
C GLU A 81 5.41 -23.98 -2.33
N ILE A 82 6.06 -22.82 -2.44
CA ILE A 82 6.67 -22.12 -1.29
C ILE A 82 5.63 -21.85 -0.21
N LYS A 83 4.43 -21.41 -0.60
CA LYS A 83 3.35 -21.08 0.33
C LYS A 83 2.86 -22.34 1.07
N SER A 84 2.72 -23.46 0.37
CA SER A 84 2.28 -24.74 0.94
C SER A 84 3.31 -25.30 1.92
N GLU A 85 4.59 -25.32 1.53
CA GLU A 85 5.69 -25.78 2.37
C GLU A 85 5.87 -24.89 3.62
N LEU A 86 5.71 -23.57 3.49
CA LEU A 86 5.73 -22.67 4.65
C LEU A 86 4.56 -22.90 5.59
N ALA A 87 3.36 -23.21 5.08
CA ALA A 87 2.21 -23.51 5.91
C ALA A 87 2.38 -24.82 6.72
N ILE A 88 3.10 -25.79 6.16
CA ILE A 88 3.46 -27.04 6.86
C ILE A 88 4.55 -26.77 7.91
N ALA A 89 5.60 -26.03 7.54
CA ALA A 89 6.73 -25.75 8.43
C ALA A 89 6.36 -24.83 9.60
N LEU A 90 5.48 -23.86 9.37
CA LEU A 90 5.07 -22.85 10.34
C LEU A 90 3.54 -22.67 10.33
N PRO A 91 2.77 -23.64 10.88
CA PRO A 91 1.31 -23.60 10.86
C PRO A 91 0.72 -22.44 11.67
N GLU A 92 1.49 -21.89 12.61
CA GLU A 92 1.12 -20.72 13.41
C GLU A 92 1.20 -19.40 12.63
N ILE A 93 1.79 -19.39 11.42
CA ILE A 93 1.96 -18.17 10.62
C ILE A 93 0.91 -18.13 9.50
N GLU A 94 0.12 -17.05 9.47
CA GLU A 94 -0.83 -16.80 8.38
C GLU A 94 -0.16 -15.95 7.27
N ILE A 95 0.06 -16.54 6.10
CA ILE A 95 0.60 -15.86 4.91
C ILE A 95 -0.54 -15.12 4.19
N LEU A 96 -0.44 -13.80 4.15
CA LEU A 96 -1.40 -12.93 3.46
C LEU A 96 -1.10 -12.81 1.97
N LYS A 97 0.18 -12.71 1.62
CA LYS A 97 0.61 -12.56 0.23
C LYS A 97 2.04 -13.04 0.05
N LEU A 98 2.28 -13.77 -1.03
CA LEU A 98 3.62 -14.10 -1.50
C LEU A 98 3.82 -13.51 -2.90
N GLY A 99 4.99 -12.97 -3.16
CA GLY A 99 5.32 -12.47 -4.50
C GLY A 99 6.81 -12.50 -4.77
N GLN A 100 7.19 -12.93 -5.97
CA GLN A 100 8.56 -12.87 -6.43
C GLN A 100 8.92 -11.46 -6.93
N LEU A 101 10.07 -10.96 -6.50
CA LEU A 101 10.55 -9.66 -6.95
C LEU A 101 11.09 -9.73 -8.38
N LYS A 102 10.95 -8.62 -9.11
CA LYS A 102 11.44 -8.46 -10.48
C LYS A 102 12.54 -7.42 -10.50
N ASN A 103 13.53 -7.65 -11.36
CA ASN A 103 14.54 -6.65 -11.65
C ASN A 103 13.86 -5.40 -12.26
N VAL A 104 14.19 -4.22 -11.74
CA VAL A 104 13.53 -2.96 -12.13
C VAL A 104 13.78 -2.63 -13.61
N ARG A 105 14.98 -2.91 -14.12
CA ARG A 105 15.40 -2.60 -15.50
C ARG A 105 14.94 -3.68 -16.48
N THR A 106 15.32 -4.93 -16.25
CA THR A 106 15.07 -6.03 -17.20
C THR A 106 13.69 -6.66 -17.07
N LYS A 107 12.95 -6.36 -15.99
CA LYS A 107 11.65 -6.98 -15.63
C LYS A 107 11.71 -8.50 -15.41
N SER A 108 12.89 -9.10 -15.43
CA SER A 108 13.11 -10.53 -15.18
C SER A 108 12.86 -10.88 -13.70
N LEU A 109 12.40 -12.11 -13.46
CA LEU A 109 12.24 -12.67 -12.12
C LEU A 109 13.59 -12.75 -11.39
N MET A 110 13.58 -12.49 -10.08
CA MET A 110 14.73 -12.59 -9.19
C MET A 110 14.56 -13.77 -8.23
N ASP A 111 15.66 -14.25 -7.67
CA ASP A 111 15.73 -15.24 -6.58
C ASP A 111 15.33 -14.66 -5.20
N ILE A 112 14.47 -13.63 -5.20
CA ILE A 112 14.02 -12.93 -4.00
C ILE A 112 12.50 -12.99 -3.93
N PHE A 113 12.00 -13.59 -2.87
CA PHE A 113 10.57 -13.74 -2.60
C PHE A 113 10.18 -12.83 -1.44
N MET A 114 9.19 -11.96 -1.66
CA MET A 114 8.61 -11.12 -0.64
C MET A 114 7.37 -11.81 -0.07
N ILE A 115 7.34 -11.94 1.26
CA ILE A 115 6.24 -12.60 1.98
C ILE A 115 5.62 -11.58 2.94
N GLU A 116 4.31 -11.41 2.85
CA GLU A 116 3.50 -10.63 3.77
C GLU A 116 2.77 -11.59 4.72
N ILE A 117 3.00 -11.39 6.01
CA ILE A 117 2.53 -12.22 7.11
C ILE A 117 1.57 -11.40 7.96
N LYS A 118 0.49 -12.01 8.42
CA LYS A 118 -0.39 -11.39 9.40
C LYS A 118 0.30 -11.38 10.76
N LYS A 119 0.32 -10.22 11.41
CA LYS A 119 0.85 -10.13 12.76
C LYS A 119 -0.05 -10.86 13.73
N ASN A 120 0.51 -11.83 14.44
CA ASN A 120 -0.17 -12.59 15.48
C ASN A 120 0.75 -12.90 16.68
N GLY A 121 1.97 -12.35 16.71
CA GLY A 121 2.95 -12.58 17.78
C GLY A 121 3.94 -13.72 17.47
N HIS A 122 3.71 -14.49 16.41
CA HIS A 122 4.56 -15.62 16.03
C HIS A 122 5.43 -15.33 14.80
N GLU A 123 5.39 -14.11 14.25
CA GLU A 123 6.09 -13.75 13.02
C GLU A 123 7.60 -13.95 13.08
N ASN A 124 8.22 -13.84 14.26
CA ASN A 124 9.68 -13.95 14.41
C ASN A 124 10.20 -15.38 14.22
N LYS A 125 9.34 -16.41 14.39
CA LYS A 125 9.72 -17.82 14.18
C LYS A 125 10.26 -18.06 12.77
N ILE A 126 9.83 -17.26 11.80
CA ILE A 126 10.29 -17.40 10.42
C ILE A 126 11.80 -17.17 10.25
N PHE A 127 12.44 -16.38 11.13
CA PHE A 127 13.89 -16.13 11.06
C PHE A 127 14.73 -17.31 11.57
N GLU A 128 14.11 -18.28 12.23
CA GLU A 128 14.77 -19.50 12.72
C GLU A 128 15.00 -20.51 11.58
N ILE A 129 14.27 -20.37 10.46
CA ILE A 129 14.45 -21.22 9.27
C ILE A 129 15.74 -20.84 8.56
N THR A 130 16.68 -21.79 8.54
CA THR A 130 17.96 -21.69 7.83
C THR A 130 18.02 -22.54 6.56
N HIS A 131 17.20 -23.59 6.50
CA HIS A 131 17.07 -24.50 5.36
C HIS A 131 15.59 -24.68 5.04
N PHE A 132 15.25 -24.62 3.75
CA PHE A 132 13.89 -24.72 3.26
C PHE A 132 13.91 -25.27 1.83
N MET A 133 13.00 -26.19 1.51
CA MET A 133 12.97 -26.89 0.21
C MET A 133 14.34 -27.43 -0.21
N PHE A 134 15.03 -28.11 0.72
CA PHE A 134 16.37 -28.69 0.53
C PHE A 134 17.51 -27.70 0.23
N LEU A 135 17.24 -26.38 0.29
CA LEU A 135 18.21 -25.33 0.03
C LEU A 135 18.50 -24.53 1.30
N LYS A 136 19.73 -24.05 1.42
CA LYS A 136 20.08 -23.06 2.44
C LYS A 136 19.50 -21.71 2.04
N ILE A 137 18.72 -21.11 2.93
CA ILE A 137 18.05 -19.83 2.66
C ILE A 137 18.52 -18.72 3.59
N LYS A 138 18.19 -17.48 3.22
CA LYS A 138 18.41 -16.31 4.04
C LYS A 138 17.13 -15.47 4.10
N ILE A 139 16.63 -15.27 5.31
CA ILE A 139 15.44 -14.46 5.56
C ILE A 139 15.85 -13.13 6.19
N LYS A 140 15.27 -12.04 5.70
CA LYS A 140 15.51 -10.68 6.21
C LYS A 140 14.20 -9.93 6.32
N ASN A 141 14.14 -8.97 7.24
CA ASN A 141 13.08 -7.96 7.22
C ASN A 141 13.08 -7.23 5.89
N TYR A 142 11.89 -7.09 5.28
CA TYR A 142 11.73 -6.29 4.07
C TYR A 142 12.03 -4.83 4.38
N ARG A 143 12.95 -4.23 3.63
CA ARG A 143 13.27 -2.82 3.74
C ARG A 143 12.68 -2.10 2.55
N LYS A 144 11.72 -1.21 2.81
CA LYS A 144 11.19 -0.34 1.77
C LYS A 144 12.37 0.47 1.16
N PRO A 145 12.46 0.55 -0.18
CA PRO A 145 13.41 1.45 -0.82
C PRO A 145 13.29 2.88 -0.29
N PRO A 146 14.41 3.63 -0.21
CA PRO A 146 14.37 5.03 0.22
C PRO A 146 13.48 5.85 -0.71
N GLY A 147 12.80 6.85 -0.15
CA GLY A 147 11.93 7.77 -0.89
C GLY A 147 10.43 7.67 -0.56
N ALA A 148 9.71 8.66 -1.06
CA ALA A 148 8.26 8.77 -0.86
C ALA A 148 7.53 7.72 -1.71
N THR A 149 6.53 7.06 -1.12
CA THR A 149 5.67 6.14 -1.89
C THR A 149 4.83 6.96 -2.85
N GLN A 150 4.97 6.75 -4.15
CA GLN A 150 4.06 7.33 -5.13
C GLN A 150 2.78 6.49 -5.22
N CYS A 151 1.64 7.16 -5.20
CA CYS A 151 0.34 6.56 -5.38
C CYS A 151 0.04 6.39 -6.87
N TRP A 152 -0.02 5.16 -7.37
CA TRP A 152 -0.32 4.90 -8.79
C TRP A 152 -1.77 5.23 -9.22
N ASN A 153 -2.62 5.69 -8.29
CA ASN A 153 -3.97 6.15 -8.60
C ASN A 153 -4.01 7.66 -8.92
N CYS A 154 -3.53 8.48 -8.00
CA CYS A 154 -3.56 9.95 -8.12
C CYS A 154 -2.21 10.59 -8.42
N ASN A 155 -1.14 9.80 -8.50
CA ASN A 155 0.26 10.22 -8.72
C ASN A 155 0.86 11.15 -7.66
N MET A 156 0.16 11.41 -6.55
CA MET A 156 0.69 12.08 -5.36
C MET A 156 1.57 11.13 -4.52
N PHE A 157 2.25 11.70 -3.53
CA PHE A 157 3.21 10.97 -2.70
C PHE A 157 2.65 10.57 -1.31
N ASN A 158 3.43 9.76 -0.60
CA ASN A 158 3.25 9.32 0.80
C ASN A 158 2.09 8.35 1.09
N HIS A 159 1.42 7.81 0.07
CA HIS A 159 0.37 6.79 0.26
C HIS A 159 0.30 5.83 -0.94
N SER A 160 -0.33 4.67 -0.74
CA SER A 160 -0.57 3.68 -1.80
C SER A 160 -1.94 3.86 -2.45
N SER A 161 -2.11 3.33 -3.66
CA SER A 161 -3.38 3.33 -4.40
C SER A 161 -4.51 2.62 -3.66
N ALA A 162 -4.21 1.56 -2.90
CA ALA A 162 -5.20 0.80 -2.13
C ALA A 162 -5.97 1.65 -1.10
N ASN A 163 -5.31 2.69 -0.57
CA ASN A 163 -5.86 3.56 0.46
C ASN A 163 -6.19 4.95 -0.08
N CYS A 164 -6.27 5.10 -1.40
CA CYS A 164 -6.49 6.38 -2.07
C CYS A 164 -7.98 6.62 -2.35
N GLY A 165 -8.47 7.79 -1.96
CA GLY A 165 -9.77 8.35 -2.28
C GLY A 165 -9.65 9.67 -3.06
N PHE A 166 -8.50 9.94 -3.67
CA PHE A 166 -8.31 11.08 -4.58
C PHE A 166 -8.86 10.73 -5.96
N GLN A 167 -9.20 11.77 -6.72
CA GLN A 167 -9.46 11.62 -8.15
C GLN A 167 -8.25 10.99 -8.84
N THR A 168 -8.52 10.01 -9.70
CA THR A 168 -7.46 9.38 -10.51
C THR A 168 -6.86 10.44 -11.42
N ARG A 169 -5.53 10.44 -11.56
CA ARG A 169 -4.83 11.41 -12.40
C ARG A 169 -3.77 10.71 -13.23
N CYS A 170 -3.73 10.93 -14.53
CA CYS A 170 -2.75 10.31 -15.42
C CYS A 170 -1.38 11.02 -15.32
N LEU A 171 -0.29 10.25 -15.21
CA LEU A 171 1.07 10.81 -15.16
C LEU A 171 1.53 11.42 -16.50
N LYS A 172 0.91 11.01 -17.62
CA LYS A 172 1.29 11.47 -18.97
C LYS A 172 0.59 12.77 -19.35
N CYS A 173 -0.73 12.83 -19.19
CA CYS A 173 -1.53 14.00 -19.61
C CYS A 173 -2.22 14.77 -18.48
N GLY A 174 -2.28 14.23 -17.25
CA GLY A 174 -2.99 14.87 -16.14
C GLY A 174 -4.50 14.63 -16.10
N GLU A 175 -5.06 13.91 -17.06
CA GLU A 175 -6.50 13.62 -17.16
C GLU A 175 -6.97 12.51 -16.21
N ASP A 176 -8.29 12.38 -16.07
CA ASP A 176 -8.98 11.51 -15.11
C ASP A 176 -9.00 10.02 -15.49
N HIS A 177 -7.83 9.43 -15.73
CA HIS A 177 -7.65 8.00 -16.00
C HIS A 177 -6.31 7.48 -15.47
N ARG A 178 -6.18 6.16 -15.35
CA ARG A 178 -4.91 5.55 -14.92
C ARG A 178 -3.86 5.66 -16.02
N THR A 179 -2.60 5.88 -15.65
CA THR A 179 -1.47 6.02 -16.59
C THR A 179 -1.36 4.88 -17.61
N ASN A 180 -1.73 3.65 -17.23
CA ASN A 180 -1.71 2.48 -18.13
C ASN A 180 -2.87 2.43 -19.13
N GLN A 181 -3.89 3.27 -18.97
CA GLN A 181 -5.04 3.44 -19.88
C GLN A 181 -4.88 4.68 -20.76
N CYS A 182 -3.77 5.40 -20.64
CA CYS A 182 -3.56 6.63 -21.37
C CYS A 182 -3.29 6.36 -22.86
N PRO A 183 -3.95 7.08 -23.79
CA PRO A 183 -3.72 6.92 -25.23
C PRO A 183 -2.32 7.38 -25.67
N ILE A 184 -1.65 8.21 -24.87
CA ILE A 184 -0.29 8.67 -25.16
C ILE A 184 0.67 7.49 -24.95
N ALA A 185 1.14 6.91 -26.04
CA ALA A 185 2.11 5.81 -26.02
C ALA A 185 3.53 6.26 -26.40
N THR A 186 3.66 7.44 -27.04
CA THR A 186 4.93 7.98 -27.52
C THR A 186 5.49 9.05 -26.58
N PRO A 187 6.82 9.27 -26.59
CA PRO A 187 7.44 10.39 -25.88
C PRO A 187 6.86 11.73 -26.35
N GLN A 188 6.58 12.62 -25.40
CA GLN A 188 6.13 13.98 -25.68
C GLN A 188 7.33 14.92 -25.58
N GLU A 189 7.44 15.86 -26.51
CA GLU A 189 8.52 16.86 -26.52
C GLU A 189 8.43 17.81 -25.32
N ASN A 190 7.21 18.21 -24.93
CA ASN A 190 6.94 19.09 -23.80
C ASN A 190 5.91 18.46 -22.84
N PRO A 191 6.32 17.51 -21.98
CA PRO A 191 5.42 16.87 -21.04
C PRO A 191 4.97 17.85 -19.94
N LYS A 192 3.70 17.76 -19.54
CA LYS A 192 3.15 18.58 -18.45
C LYS A 192 3.48 17.95 -17.09
N CYS A 193 4.07 18.73 -16.18
CA CYS A 193 4.19 18.30 -14.78
C CYS A 193 2.81 18.37 -14.10
N ILE A 194 2.42 17.29 -13.45
CA ILE A 194 1.10 17.15 -12.80
C ILE A 194 1.12 17.32 -11.28
N ASN A 195 2.32 17.43 -10.70
CA ASN A 195 2.58 17.63 -9.28
C ASN A 195 3.32 18.93 -9.04
#